data_AF-A0A536CNY2-F1
#
_entry.id   AF-A0A536CNY2-F1
#
_cell.length_a   1.000
_cell.length_b   1.000
_cell.length_c   1.000
_cell.angle_alpha   90.00
_cell.angle_beta   90.00
_cell.angle_gamma   90.00
#
_symmetry.space_group_name_H-M   'P 1'
#
loop_
_entity.id
_entity.type
_entity.pdbx_description
1 polymer ?
#
loop_
_entity_poly.entity_id
_entity_poly.type
_entity_poly.pdbx_seq_one_letter_code
_entity_poly.pdbx_strand_id
1 'polypeptide(L)'
;MTFSAPADWGVQNCDSPGQGYVVAELATNSGPACGRGENYTLWLFGISMSGDQRQSLPPNGSSYVYTAPISATADAVADGVRGYRYTARIDTDRGGFPPPKGTDQVLYVFFNGQRTYAFWYEHWPTDPDRTPDFDQLVQQTLRFSA
;
A
#
# COMPACT_ATOMS: atom_id res chain seq x y z
N MET A 1 -16.58 2.98 -1.26
CA MET A 1 -15.46 3.92 -1.46
C MET A 1 -15.37 4.18 -2.96
N THR A 2 -15.42 5.42 -3.43
CA THR A 2 -15.24 5.75 -4.85
C THR A 2 -13.80 6.18 -5.08
N PHE A 3 -13.10 5.44 -5.94
CA PHE A 3 -11.68 5.55 -6.21
C PHE A 3 -11.48 5.91 -7.69
N SER A 4 -10.53 6.79 -8.01
CA SER A 4 -10.15 7.13 -9.38
C SER A 4 -8.68 6.77 -9.59
N ALA A 5 -8.45 5.64 -10.24
CA ALA A 5 -7.12 5.20 -10.67
C ALA A 5 -6.67 5.95 -11.95
N PRO A 6 -5.36 6.01 -12.25
CA PRO A 6 -4.89 6.25 -13.60
C PRO A 6 -5.57 5.33 -14.63
N ALA A 7 -5.73 5.80 -15.87
CA ALA A 7 -6.55 5.10 -16.88
C ALA A 7 -6.02 3.71 -17.28
N ASP A 8 -4.74 3.44 -17.01
CA ASP A 8 -4.04 2.17 -17.23
C ASP A 8 -4.11 1.21 -16.02
N TRP A 9 -4.77 1.60 -14.92
CA TRP A 9 -4.82 0.84 -13.68
C TRP A 9 -6.15 0.11 -13.51
N GLY A 10 -6.07 -1.18 -13.15
CA GLY A 10 -7.19 -2.04 -12.81
C GLY A 10 -7.46 -1.97 -11.32
N VAL A 11 -8.73 -1.81 -10.94
CA VAL A 11 -9.15 -1.68 -9.55
C VAL A 11 -10.08 -2.83 -9.22
N GLN A 12 -9.76 -3.56 -8.16
CA GLN A 12 -10.65 -4.59 -7.63
C GLN A 12 -10.95 -4.28 -6.17
N ASN A 13 -12.25 -4.06 -5.89
CA ASN A 13 -12.73 -3.97 -4.53
C ASN A 13 -12.92 -5.38 -3.97
N CYS A 14 -12.19 -5.70 -2.90
CA CYS A 14 -12.28 -6.99 -2.23
C CYS A 14 -13.25 -6.87 -1.06
N ASP A 15 -14.55 -6.77 -1.36
CA ASP A 15 -15.67 -6.49 -0.42
C ASP A 15 -15.93 -7.61 0.64
N SER A 16 -14.90 -8.36 1.05
CA SER A 16 -14.98 -9.19 2.25
C SER A 16 -14.78 -8.34 3.51
N PRO A 17 -15.54 -8.55 4.61
CA PRO A 17 -15.34 -7.83 5.86
C PRO A 17 -13.91 -8.04 6.37
N GLY A 18 -13.08 -6.99 6.27
CA GLY A 18 -11.67 -7.02 6.69
C GLY A 18 -10.64 -7.18 5.57
N GLN A 19 -11.03 -7.14 4.29
CA GLN A 19 -10.14 -7.45 3.16
C GLN A 19 -9.97 -6.34 2.11
N GLY A 20 -10.06 -5.06 2.46
CA GLY A 20 -9.40 -3.98 1.70
C GLY A 20 -9.70 -3.87 0.19
N TYR A 21 -8.78 -3.29 -0.57
CA TYR A 21 -8.85 -3.17 -2.03
C TYR A 21 -7.49 -3.39 -2.67
N VAL A 22 -7.49 -3.81 -3.94
CA VAL A 22 -6.29 -4.12 -4.72
C VAL A 22 -6.25 -3.22 -5.96
N VAL A 23 -5.08 -2.67 -6.27
CA VAL A 23 -4.85 -1.88 -7.49
C VAL A 23 -3.61 -2.39 -8.21
N ALA A 24 -3.76 -2.77 -9.48
CA ALA A 24 -2.72 -3.36 -10.31
C ALA A 24 -2.73 -2.79 -11.74
N GLU A 25 -1.63 -2.93 -12.49
CA GLU A 25 -1.62 -2.65 -13.93
C GLU A 25 -2.55 -3.63 -14.67
N LEU A 26 -3.34 -3.14 -15.64
CA LEU A 26 -4.27 -3.97 -16.46
C LEU A 26 -3.59 -4.97 -17.40
N ALA A 27 -2.27 -5.17 -17.31
CA ALA A 27 -1.46 -5.91 -18.27
C ALA A 27 -1.80 -7.41 -18.39
N THR A 28 -2.61 -7.97 -17.48
CA THR A 28 -3.04 -9.37 -17.55
C THR A 28 -4.55 -9.48 -17.81
N ASN A 29 -4.92 -10.29 -18.81
CA ASN A 29 -6.30 -10.57 -19.27
C ASN A 29 -7.25 -11.17 -18.20
N SER A 30 -6.88 -11.12 -16.92
CA SER A 30 -7.57 -11.72 -15.79
C SER A 30 -8.03 -10.71 -14.72
N GLY A 31 -7.68 -9.43 -14.86
CA GLY A 31 -7.95 -8.42 -13.83
C GLY A 31 -7.12 -8.65 -12.55
N PRO A 32 -7.13 -7.70 -11.58
CA PRO A 32 -6.59 -7.96 -10.26
C PRO A 32 -7.39 -9.12 -9.63
N ALA A 33 -6.76 -9.90 -8.75
CA ALA A 33 -7.44 -10.93 -7.98
C ALA A 33 -7.28 -10.69 -6.47
N CYS A 34 -8.35 -11.01 -5.73
CA CYS A 34 -8.44 -10.83 -4.28
C CYS A 34 -7.89 -12.09 -3.60
N GLY A 35 -6.60 -12.10 -3.24
CA GLY A 35 -6.01 -13.30 -2.67
C GLY A 35 -4.63 -13.10 -2.03
N ARG A 36 -4.36 -13.91 -0.98
CA ARG A 36 -3.10 -13.93 -0.21
C ARG A 36 -1.89 -14.48 -1.00
N GLY A 37 -2.11 -14.93 -2.23
CA GLY A 37 -1.10 -15.54 -3.11
C GLY A 37 -0.57 -14.62 -4.21
N GLU A 38 -1.09 -13.39 -4.32
CA GLU A 38 -0.88 -12.51 -5.49
C GLU A 38 -0.09 -11.24 -5.16
N ASN A 39 0.50 -11.15 -3.96
CA ASN A 39 1.26 -9.97 -3.50
C ASN A 39 2.50 -9.62 -4.35
N TYR A 40 2.77 -10.36 -5.44
CA TYR A 40 3.98 -10.26 -6.25
C TYR A 40 3.74 -9.69 -7.65
N THR A 41 2.49 -9.38 -7.99
CA THR A 41 2.11 -8.70 -9.25
C THR A 41 1.32 -7.41 -8.99
N LEU A 42 1.23 -6.98 -7.72
CA LEU A 42 0.47 -5.81 -7.31
C LEU A 42 1.42 -4.66 -7.09
N TRP A 43 1.20 -3.56 -7.81
CA TRP A 43 1.90 -2.31 -7.53
C TRP A 43 1.38 -1.68 -6.25
N LEU A 44 0.09 -1.83 -5.94
CA LEU A 44 -0.55 -1.19 -4.80
C LEU A 44 -1.55 -2.09 -4.08
N PHE A 45 -1.48 -2.08 -2.75
CA PHE A 45 -2.42 -2.77 -1.88
C PHE A 45 -2.95 -1.86 -0.77
N GLY A 46 -4.27 -1.89 -0.54
CA GLY A 46 -4.94 -1.12 0.50
C GLY A 46 -5.67 -2.01 1.50
N ILE A 47 -5.49 -1.76 2.80
CA ILE A 47 -6.23 -2.46 3.87
C ILE A 47 -6.89 -1.50 4.83
N SER A 48 -8.00 -1.95 5.41
CA SER A 48 -8.68 -1.27 6.48
C SER A 48 -8.91 -2.21 7.66
N MET A 49 -8.30 -1.88 8.79
CA MET A 49 -8.37 -2.63 10.04
C MET A 49 -9.29 -1.93 11.03
N SER A 50 -9.97 -2.70 11.88
CA SER A 50 -10.72 -2.15 13.00
C SER A 50 -9.77 -1.59 14.08
N GLY A 51 -10.21 -0.51 14.71
CA GLY A 51 -9.52 0.17 15.79
C GLY A 51 -8.31 0.99 15.36
N ASP A 52 -7.72 1.63 16.37
CA ASP A 52 -6.48 2.38 16.26
C ASP A 52 -5.27 1.44 16.39
N GLN A 53 -4.51 1.30 15.31
CA GLN A 53 -3.36 0.41 15.21
C GLN A 53 -2.03 1.17 15.34
N ARG A 54 -1.99 2.40 15.90
CA ARG A 54 -0.73 3.18 16.05
C ARG A 54 0.36 2.46 16.85
N GLN A 55 -0.01 1.49 17.69
CA GLN A 55 0.95 0.65 18.43
C GLN A 55 1.48 -0.53 17.60
N SER A 56 0.72 -0.94 16.58
CA SER A 56 1.03 -2.08 15.70
C SER A 56 1.66 -1.62 14.38
N LEU A 57 1.50 -0.35 14.01
CA LEU A 57 1.93 0.24 12.75
C LEU A 57 2.61 1.61 12.95
N PRO A 58 3.72 1.88 12.25
CA PRO A 58 4.39 0.97 11.34
C PRO A 58 5.12 -0.11 12.16
N PRO A 59 5.29 -1.32 11.63
CA PRO A 59 6.00 -2.35 12.34
C PRO A 59 7.50 -2.02 12.32
N ASN A 60 8.14 -1.96 13.49
CA ASN A 60 9.60 -1.77 13.61
C ASN A 60 10.42 -3.01 13.18
N GLY A 61 9.82 -3.93 12.43
CA GLY A 61 10.42 -5.17 11.96
C GLY A 61 9.40 -6.00 11.19
N SER A 62 9.87 -6.67 10.13
CA SER A 62 9.18 -7.64 9.27
C SER A 62 7.70 -7.88 9.60
N SER A 63 6.81 -7.08 9.00
CA SER A 63 5.38 -7.40 8.96
C SER A 63 5.00 -8.01 7.62
N TYR A 64 3.79 -8.57 7.56
CA TYR A 64 3.22 -9.08 6.32
C TYR A 64 3.09 -8.01 5.21
N VAL A 65 3.04 -6.71 5.57
CA VAL A 65 2.82 -5.59 4.62
C VAL A 65 4.08 -4.79 4.34
N TYR A 66 5.05 -4.83 5.26
CA TYR A 66 6.23 -3.97 5.22
C TYR A 66 7.44 -4.74 5.72
N THR A 67 8.43 -4.91 4.85
CA THR A 67 9.41 -5.97 5.00
C THR A 67 10.82 -5.45 5.26
N ALA A 68 11.13 -4.22 4.89
CA ALA A 68 12.42 -3.58 5.19
C ALA A 68 12.35 -2.62 6.40
N PRO A 69 13.48 -2.32 7.05
CA PRO A 69 13.57 -1.27 8.05
C PRO A 69 13.19 0.09 7.46
N ILE A 70 12.41 0.88 8.22
CA ILE A 70 12.00 2.23 7.82
C ILE A 70 13.23 3.13 7.74
N SER A 71 13.45 3.71 6.55
CA SER A 71 14.52 4.68 6.29
C SER A 71 14.06 6.13 6.47
N ALA A 72 12.77 6.43 6.26
CA ALA A 72 12.22 7.76 6.54
C ALA A 72 10.74 7.72 6.93
N THR A 73 10.34 8.72 7.70
CA THR A 73 8.96 8.97 8.13
C THR A 73 8.60 10.44 7.88
N ALA A 74 7.42 10.69 7.35
CA ALA A 74 6.86 12.03 7.15
C ALA A 74 5.38 12.06 7.57
N ASP A 75 4.91 13.22 8.03
CA ASP A 75 3.48 13.42 8.29
C ASP A 75 2.68 13.40 6.98
N ALA A 76 1.48 12.84 7.02
CA ALA A 76 0.57 12.80 5.89
C ALA A 76 -0.86 13.18 6.31
N VAL A 77 -1.59 13.82 5.40
CA VAL A 77 -3.01 14.14 5.58
C VAL A 77 -3.76 13.77 4.31
N ALA A 78 -4.84 13.01 4.44
CA ALA A 78 -5.77 12.71 3.36
C ALA A 78 -7.19 12.81 3.91
N ASP A 79 -8.08 13.50 3.19
CA ASP A 79 -9.48 13.71 3.60
C ASP A 79 -9.65 14.21 5.06
N GLY A 80 -8.74 15.10 5.49
CA GLY A 80 -8.70 15.62 6.86
C GLY A 80 -8.23 14.63 7.94
N VAL A 81 -8.01 13.36 7.60
CA VAL A 81 -7.47 12.35 8.51
C VAL A 81 -5.94 12.43 8.50
N ARG A 82 -5.36 12.54 9.70
CA ARG A 82 -3.91 12.55 9.89
C ARG A 82 -3.35 11.13 9.89
N GLY A 83 -2.14 11.02 9.36
CA GLY A 83 -1.41 9.79 9.22
C GLY A 83 0.07 10.05 9.01
N TYR A 84 0.76 9.01 8.54
CA TYR A 84 2.18 9.05 8.25
C TYR A 84 2.48 8.36 6.94
N ARG A 85 3.53 8.83 6.27
CA ARG A 85 4.18 8.21 5.11
C ARG A 85 5.51 7.64 5.56
N TYR A 86 5.71 6.35 5.33
CA TYR A 86 6.94 5.61 5.60
C TYR A 86 7.60 5.21 4.30
N THR A 87 8.93 5.24 4.28
CA THR A 87 9.75 4.73 3.18
C THR A 87 10.80 3.77 3.73
N ALA A 88 11.07 2.71 2.97
CA ALA A 88 12.13 1.74 3.23
C ALA A 88 12.70 1.26 1.91
N ARG A 89 13.92 0.72 1.99
CA ARG A 89 14.60 0.08 0.87
C ARG A 89 15.05 -1.31 1.25
N ILE A 90 14.89 -2.25 0.33
CA ILE A 90 15.27 -3.65 0.53
C ILE A 90 16.71 -3.83 0.08
N ASP A 91 17.64 -3.81 1.03
CA ASP A 91 19.08 -3.87 0.70
C ASP A 91 19.63 -5.30 0.63
N THR A 92 18.86 -6.30 1.05
CA THR A 92 19.26 -7.72 1.09
C THR A 92 18.41 -8.57 0.17
N ASP A 93 19.06 -9.49 -0.54
CA ASP A 93 18.37 -10.54 -1.28
C ASP A 93 17.75 -11.52 -0.28
N ARG A 94 16.53 -11.98 -0.58
CA ARG A 94 15.75 -12.90 0.26
C ARG A 94 15.74 -14.31 -0.30
N GLY A 95 16.75 -14.67 -1.09
CA GLY A 95 16.88 -16.02 -1.66
C GLY A 95 15.89 -16.25 -2.80
N GLY A 96 15.70 -15.24 -3.66
CA GLY A 96 14.77 -15.30 -4.78
C GLY A 96 13.30 -15.11 -4.41
N PHE A 97 13.00 -14.87 -3.13
CA PHE A 97 11.66 -14.46 -2.71
C PHE A 97 11.49 -12.95 -2.91
N PRO A 98 10.41 -12.51 -3.59
CA PRO A 98 10.08 -11.11 -3.69
C PRO A 98 9.70 -10.50 -2.32
N PRO A 99 9.70 -9.17 -2.23
CA PRO A 99 10.29 -8.22 -3.21
C PRO A 99 11.82 -8.37 -3.36
N PRO A 100 12.37 -8.16 -4.57
CA PRO A 100 13.80 -8.30 -4.82
C PRO A 100 14.64 -7.24 -4.11
N LYS A 101 15.95 -7.50 -4.02
CA LYS A 101 16.91 -6.49 -3.56
C LYS A 101 16.81 -5.25 -4.46
N GLY A 102 16.77 -4.09 -3.82
CA GLY A 102 16.68 -2.78 -4.45
C GLY A 102 15.25 -2.25 -4.59
N THR A 103 14.24 -3.01 -4.16
CA THR A 103 12.86 -2.51 -4.11
C THR A 103 12.72 -1.41 -3.05
N ASP A 104 12.09 -0.31 -3.43
CA ASP A 104 11.64 0.72 -2.50
C ASP A 104 10.18 0.44 -2.10
N GLN A 105 9.90 0.52 -0.80
CA GLN A 105 8.56 0.36 -0.23
C GLN A 105 8.06 1.69 0.29
N VAL A 106 6.87 2.10 -0.15
CA VAL A 106 6.17 3.28 0.35
C VAL A 106 4.89 2.83 1.05
N LEU A 107 4.68 3.31 2.28
CA LEU A 107 3.52 2.95 3.08
C LEU A 107 2.88 4.22 3.66
N TYR A 108 1.61 4.43 3.36
CA TYR A 108 0.79 5.38 4.10
C TYR A 108 -0.02 4.68 5.16
N VAL A 109 -0.14 5.28 6.34
CA VAL A 109 -1.04 4.82 7.40
C VAL A 109 -1.84 5.99 7.95
N PHE A 110 -3.17 5.88 7.93
CA PHE A 110 -4.10 6.88 8.43
C PHE A 110 -4.97 6.31 9.56
N PHE A 111 -5.27 7.15 10.54
CA PHE A 111 -5.97 6.74 11.76
C PHE A 111 -7.14 7.69 12.04
N ASN A 112 -8.38 7.21 11.92
CA ASN A 112 -9.57 8.01 12.24
C ASN A 112 -10.17 7.71 13.63
N GLY A 113 -9.46 6.92 14.45
CA GLY A 113 -9.87 6.50 15.79
C GLY A 113 -10.77 5.26 15.82
N GLN A 114 -11.60 5.04 14.80
CA GLN A 114 -12.41 3.82 14.67
C GLN A 114 -11.72 2.73 13.85
N ARG A 115 -10.90 3.15 12.88
CA ARG A 115 -10.22 2.29 11.92
C ARG A 115 -8.83 2.81 11.62
N THR A 116 -7.99 1.89 11.16
CA THR A 116 -6.69 2.20 10.58
C THR A 116 -6.69 1.79 9.12
N TYR A 117 -6.24 2.70 8.26
CA TYR A 117 -6.12 2.47 6.82
C TYR A 117 -4.65 2.46 6.45
N ALA A 118 -4.22 1.43 5.73
CA ALA A 118 -2.85 1.33 5.27
C ALA A 118 -2.81 1.10 3.76
N PHE A 119 -1.96 1.86 3.07
CA PHE A 119 -1.76 1.80 1.62
C PHE A 119 -0.30 1.58 1.33
N TRP A 120 -0.01 0.53 0.60
CA TRP A 120 1.34 0.06 0.35
C TRP A 120 1.61 0.06 -1.15
N TYR A 121 2.78 0.56 -1.53
CA TYR A 121 3.31 0.54 -2.89
C TYR A 121 4.73 -0.02 -2.87
N GLU A 122 5.05 -0.83 -3.88
CA GLU A 122 6.40 -1.32 -4.13
C GLU A 122 6.91 -0.84 -5.47
N HIS A 123 8.07 -0.19 -5.47
CA HIS A 123 8.82 0.11 -6.68
C HIS A 123 9.94 -0.90 -6.83
N TRP A 124 9.75 -1.87 -7.73
CA TRP A 124 10.79 -2.83 -8.05
C TRP A 124 11.84 -2.20 -8.98
N PRO A 125 13.13 -2.59 -8.90
CA PRO A 125 14.18 -1.99 -9.73
C PRO A 125 13.97 -2.06 -11.24
N THR A 126 13.17 -3.04 -11.70
CA THR A 126 12.85 -3.27 -13.11
C THR A 126 11.69 -2.42 -13.61
N ASP A 127 10.93 -1.82 -12.70
CA ASP A 127 9.66 -1.20 -12.99
C ASP A 127 9.85 0.32 -13.09
N PRO A 128 9.01 1.04 -13.86
CA PRO A 128 9.00 2.49 -13.82
C PRO A 128 8.65 2.98 -12.40
N ASP A 129 9.30 4.04 -11.95
CA ASP A 129 8.95 4.68 -10.68
C ASP A 129 7.59 5.37 -10.79
N ARG A 130 6.59 4.82 -10.11
CA ARG A 130 5.22 5.36 -10.02
C ARG A 130 4.92 5.90 -8.62
N THR A 131 5.94 6.10 -7.79
CA THR A 131 5.78 6.69 -6.46
C THR A 131 5.03 8.03 -6.48
N PRO A 132 5.27 8.96 -7.42
CA PRO A 132 4.51 10.20 -7.49
C PRO A 132 3.02 9.99 -7.77
N ASP A 133 2.69 9.05 -8.66
CA ASP A 133 1.29 8.70 -8.99
C ASP A 133 0.60 8.09 -7.76
N PHE A 134 1.30 7.21 -7.04
CA PHE A 134 0.82 6.63 -5.78
C PHE A 134 0.60 7.69 -4.68
N ASP A 135 1.57 8.59 -4.50
CA ASP A 135 1.47 9.67 -3.52
C ASP A 135 0.26 10.59 -3.83
N GLN A 136 0.08 10.94 -5.11
CA GLN A 136 -1.07 11.75 -5.55
C GLN A 136 -2.39 11.04 -5.29
N LEU A 137 -2.46 9.75 -5.65
CA LEU A 137 -3.64 8.92 -5.43
C LEU A 137 -4.02 8.90 -3.95
N VAL A 138 -3.08 8.57 -3.07
CA VAL A 138 -3.34 8.44 -1.63
C VAL A 138 -3.77 9.76 -1.00
N GLN A 139 -3.05 10.85 -1.31
CA GLN A 139 -3.29 12.13 -0.64
C GLN A 139 -4.52 12.88 -1.17
N GLN A 140 -4.86 12.71 -2.45
CA GLN A 140 -5.90 13.54 -3.10
C GLN A 140 -7.21 12.80 -3.31
N THR A 141 -7.18 11.48 -3.55
CA THR A 141 -8.36 10.73 -3.99
C THR A 141 -9.04 9.93 -2.89
N LEU A 142 -8.30 9.53 -1.84
CA LEU A 142 -8.89 8.74 -0.77
C LEU A 142 -9.92 9.53 0.01
N ARG A 143 -10.98 8.82 0.41
CA ARG A 143 -12.03 9.31 1.30
C ARG A 143 -12.26 8.27 2.39
N PHE A 144 -12.27 8.70 3.65
CA PHE A 144 -12.43 7.80 4.77
C PHE A 144 -13.87 7.85 5.29
N SER A 145 -14.52 6.69 5.38
CA SER A 145 -15.81 6.60 6.07
C SER A 145 -15.61 6.83 7.56
N ALA A 146 -16.52 7.58 8.18
CA ALA A 146 -16.63 7.71 9.63
C ALA A 146 -16.90 6.37 10.31
#